data_AF-A0A659QZH8-F1
#
_entry.id   AF-A0A659QZH8-F1
#
_cell.length_a   1.000
_cell.length_b   1.000
_cell.length_c   1.000
_cell.angle_alpha   90.00
_cell.angle_beta   90.00
_cell.angle_gamma   90.00
#
_symmetry.space_group_name_H-M   'P 1'
#
loop_
_entity.id
_entity.type
_entity.pdbx_description
1 polymer ?
#
loop_
_entity_poly.entity_id
_entity_poly.type
_entity_poly.pdbx_seq_one_letter_code
_entity_poly.pdbx_strand_id
1 'polypeptide(L)' 'MSKIYEDNSLTIGHTPLVRLNRIGNGRILAKVESRNPSFSVKCRIG' A
#
# COMPACT_ATOMS: atom_id res chain seq x y z
N MET A 1 10.19 14.89 -9.77
CA MET A 1 10.84 15.42 -8.55
C MET A 1 10.95 14.29 -7.54
N SER A 2 12.13 14.06 -6.97
CA SER A 2 12.27 13.16 -5.83
C SER A 2 11.67 13.84 -4.60
N LYS A 3 10.82 13.13 -3.85
CA LYS A 3 10.34 13.59 -2.54
C LYS A 3 11.21 12.91 -1.48
N ILE A 4 12.05 13.69 -0.81
CA ILE A 4 12.94 13.21 0.25
C ILE A 4 12.16 13.28 1.57
N TYR A 5 12.21 12.20 2.33
CA TYR A 5 11.59 12.08 3.65
C TYR A 5 12.68 12.12 4.73
N GLU A 6 12.37 12.71 5.88
CA GLU A 6 13.31 12.80 7.02
C GLU A 6 13.58 11.43 7.65
N ASP A 7 12.57 10.57 7.67
CA ASP A 7 12.67 9.22 8.20
C ASP A 7 11.73 8.24 7.46
N ASN A 8 11.87 6.95 7.77
CA ASN A 8 11.16 5.88 7.09
C ASN A 8 9.65 5.84 7.41
N SER A 9 9.23 6.32 8.58
CA SER A 9 7.81 6.35 8.97
C SER A 9 7.01 7.27 8.06
N LEU A 10 7.61 8.35 7.56
CA LEU A 10 6.95 9.28 6.64
C LEU A 10 6.66 8.68 5.25
N THR A 11 7.20 7.49 4.97
CA THR A 11 6.93 6.75 3.73
C THR A 11 5.71 5.82 3.83
N ILE A 12 5.05 5.76 5.00
CA ILE A 12 3.85 4.93 5.24
C ILE A 12 2.69 5.36 4.32
N GLY A 13 1.94 4.38 3.84
CA GLY A 13 0.69 4.57 3.13
C GLY A 13 0.84 4.66 1.61
N HIS A 14 -0.06 5.39 0.96
CA HIS A 14 -0.14 5.48 -0.52
C HIS A 14 -0.16 4.10 -1.22
N THR A 15 -0.72 3.09 -0.55
CA THR A 15 -0.80 1.71 -1.03
C THR A 15 -1.71 1.62 -2.26
N PRO A 16 -1.34 0.85 -3.29
CA PRO A 16 -2.10 0.80 -4.53
C PRO A 16 -3.43 0.06 -4.35
N LEU A 17 -4.39 0.41 -5.20
CA LEU A 17 -5.64 -0.32 -5.37
C LEU A 17 -5.59 -1.06 -6.71
N VAL A 18 -5.67 -2.39 -6.69
CA VAL A 18 -5.43 -3.25 -7.86
C VAL A 18 -6.69 -4.05 -8.19
N ARG A 19 -7.12 -4.04 -9.45
CA ARG A 19 -8.24 -4.86 -9.92
C ARG A 19 -7.81 -6.31 -10.12
N LEU A 20 -8.61 -7.25 -9.61
CA LEU A 20 -8.41 -8.67 -9.88
C LEU A 20 -9.14 -9.07 -11.17
N ASN A 21 -8.37 -9.47 -12.19
CA ASN A 21 -8.92 -9.78 -13.53
C ASN A 21 -9.35 -11.23 -13.69
N ARG A 22 -8.74 -12.16 -12.94
CA ARG A 22 -8.97 -13.63 -13.07
C ARG A 22 -9.73 -14.24 -11.89
N ILE A 23 -9.85 -13.53 -10.77
CA ILE A 23 -10.51 -13.99 -9.55
C ILE A 23 -11.73 -13.11 -9.29
N GLY A 24 -12.91 -13.73 -9.16
CA GLY A 24 -14.19 -13.03 -8.97
C GLY A 24 -14.81 -12.55 -10.29
N ASN A 25 -15.67 -11.53 -10.20
CA ASN A 25 -16.46 -11.00 -11.32
C ASN A 25 -15.85 -9.73 -11.97
N GLY A 26 -14.56 -9.47 -11.74
CA GLY A 26 -13.87 -8.29 -12.25
C GLY A 26 -14.19 -6.97 -11.53
N ARG A 27 -15.04 -6.96 -10.50
CA ARG A 27 -15.34 -5.77 -9.66
C ARG A 27 -14.60 -5.77 -8.32
N ILE A 28 -13.79 -6.79 -8.05
CA ILE A 28 -12.98 -6.85 -6.83
C ILE A 28 -11.73 -5.97 -7.01
N LEU A 29 -11.55 -5.02 -6.09
CA LEU A 29 -10.40 -4.15 -5.99
C LEU A 29 -9.66 -4.45 -4.68
N ALA A 30 -8.40 -4.88 -4.76
CA ALA A 30 -7.57 -5.21 -3.63
C ALA A 30 -6.67 -4.02 -3.27
N LYS A 31 -6.73 -3.55 -2.02
CA LYS A 31 -5.82 -2.53 -1.50
C LYS A 31 -4.61 -3.20 -0.82
N VAL A 32 -3.43 -3.05 -1.42
CA VAL A 32 -2.27 -3.91 -1.10
C VAL A 32 -1.42 -3.30 0.03
N GLU A 33 -1.79 -3.59 1.28
CA GLU A 33 -1.14 -3.02 2.47
C GLU A 33 0.26 -3.58 2.77
N SER A 34 0.72 -4.60 2.05
CA SER A 34 2.12 -5.01 2.09
C SER A 34 3.06 -4.02 1.42
N ARG A 35 2.53 -3.01 0.71
CA ARG A 35 3.30 -1.87 0.16
C ARG A 35 3.46 -0.75 1.19
N ASN A 36 3.92 -1.13 2.38
CA ASN A 36 4.34 -0.23 3.45
C ASN A 36 5.79 -0.57 3.87
N PRO A 37 6.47 0.27 4.66
CA PRO A 37 7.90 0.13 4.94
C PRO A 37 8.31 -1.18 5.63
N SER A 38 7.46 -1.72 6.52
CA SER A 38 7.64 -3.05 7.13
C SER A 38 6.59 -4.07 6.65
N PHE A 39 6.14 -3.91 5.40
CA PHE A 39 5.38 -4.90 4.64
C PHE A 39 4.02 -5.32 5.20
N SER A 40 3.41 -4.50 6.05
CA SER A 40 2.06 -4.78 6.53
C SER A 40 1.27 -3.51 6.84
N VAL A 41 -0.04 -3.67 7.02
CA VAL A 41 -0.93 -2.60 7.49
C VAL A 41 -0.52 -2.07 8.88
N LYS A 42 0.24 -2.86 9.66
CA LYS A 42 0.63 -2.51 11.03
C LYS A 42 1.55 -1.30 11.09
N CYS A 43 2.22 -0.93 9.98
CA CYS A 43 3.03 0.28 9.93
C CYS A 43 2.24 1.55 10.29
N ARG A 44 0.92 1.57 10.06
CA ARG A 44 0.08 2.76 10.23
C ARG A 44 -0.31 3.08 11.68
N ILE A 45 -0.13 2.13 12.59
CA ILE A 45 -0.63 2.22 13.98
C ILE A 45 0.50 2.24 15.01
N GLY A 46 1.75 2.39 14.56
CA GLY A 46 2.91 2.59 15.42
C GLY A 46 3.04 4.05 15.83
#